data_AF-A0A2D4VWE9-F1
#
_entry.id   AF-A0A2D4VWE9-F1
#
_cell.length_a   1.000
_cell.length_b   1.000
_cell.length_c   1.000
_cell.angle_alpha   90.00
_cell.angle_beta   90.00
_cell.angle_gamma   90.00
#
_symmetry.space_group_name_H-M   'P 1'
#
loop_
_entity.id
_entity.type
_entity.pdbx_description
1 polymer ?
#
loop_
_entity_poly.entity_id
_entity_poly.type
_entity_poly.pdbx_seq_one_letter_code
_entity_poly.pdbx_strand_id
1 'polypeptide(L)'
;MRCLPPDNKPIGAELANCRYFLTREIDAMPHLGAILVLGRQAHDAALRCLDQRPSSVPFRHAGMHMVDYGTRSLRLVSSYHCSRYNTQTGRLTDAMFEEAIDLFATPA
;
A
#
# COMPACT_ATOMS: atom_id res chain seq x y z
N MET A 1 0.21 -2.69 10.06
CA MET A 1 0.32 -2.93 11.52
C MET A 1 -0.55 -1.92 12.21
N ARG A 2 -1.32 -2.32 13.23
CA ARG A 2 -2.14 -1.40 14.03
C ARG A 2 -1.54 -1.04 15.39
N CYS A 3 -0.50 -1.76 15.79
CA CYS A 3 0.24 -1.54 17.03
C CYS A 3 1.64 -1.02 16.69
N LEU A 4 2.21 -0.19 17.58
CA LEU A 4 3.58 0.28 17.48
C LEU A 4 4.54 -0.88 17.81
N PRO A 5 5.36 -1.37 16.87
CA PRO A 5 6.31 -2.44 17.16
C PRO A 5 7.57 -1.87 17.84
N PRO A 6 8.31 -2.70 18.58
CA PRO A 6 9.63 -2.34 19.09
C PRO A 6 10.54 -1.80 17.97
N ASP A 7 11.31 -0.75 18.27
CA ASP A 7 12.23 -0.08 17.34
C ASP A 7 11.59 0.40 16.01
N ASN A 8 10.26 0.52 15.94
CA ASN A 8 9.52 0.77 14.70
C ASN A 8 9.75 -0.29 13.60
N LYS A 9 10.16 -1.51 13.99
CA LYS A 9 10.48 -2.60 13.06
C LYS A 9 9.62 -3.82 13.37
N PRO A 10 8.47 -3.98 12.69
CA PRO A 10 7.65 -5.15 12.92
C PRO A 10 8.30 -6.40 12.33
N ILE A 11 8.07 -7.53 12.98
CA ILE A 11 8.54 -8.84 12.50
C ILE A 11 7.51 -9.50 11.58
N GLY A 12 7.92 -10.53 10.85
CA GLY A 12 7.04 -11.24 9.91
C GLY A 12 5.78 -11.81 10.58
N ALA A 13 5.91 -12.34 11.79
CA ALA A 13 4.78 -12.88 12.56
C ALA A 13 3.74 -11.81 12.92
N GLU A 14 4.19 -10.62 13.31
CA GLU A 14 3.31 -9.49 13.62
C GLU A 14 2.56 -9.00 12.38
N LEU A 15 3.24 -8.91 11.24
CA LEU A 15 2.62 -8.56 9.96
C LEU A 15 1.57 -9.60 9.55
N ALA A 16 1.87 -10.89 9.72
CA ALA A 16 0.94 -11.97 9.43
C ALA A 16 -0.29 -11.89 10.34
N ASN A 17 -0.12 -11.65 11.64
CA ASN A 17 -1.22 -11.49 12.60
C ASN A 17 -2.09 -10.26 12.29
N CYS A 18 -1.45 -9.14 11.92
CA CYS A 18 -2.19 -7.93 11.53
C CYS A 18 -2.85 -8.03 10.15
N ARG A 19 -2.56 -9.04 9.34
CA ARG A 19 -3.11 -9.16 7.97
C ARG A 19 -4.63 -9.32 7.97
N TYR A 20 -5.13 -10.19 8.86
CA TYR A 20 -6.58 -10.48 8.99
C TYR A 20 -7.43 -9.21 9.10
N PHE A 21 -6.91 -8.27 9.87
CA PHE A 21 -7.54 -6.99 10.14
C PHE A 21 -7.68 -6.11 8.88
N LEU A 22 -6.62 -6.03 8.06
CA LEU A 22 -6.64 -5.27 6.81
C LEU A 22 -7.54 -5.95 5.75
N THR A 23 -7.48 -7.27 5.63
CA THR A 23 -8.39 -8.03 4.75
C THR A 23 -9.85 -7.72 5.07
N ARG A 24 -10.23 -7.73 6.35
CA ARG A 24 -11.61 -7.40 6.76
C ARG A 24 -12.02 -5.96 6.47
N GLU A 25 -11.10 -5.01 6.58
CA GLU A 25 -11.38 -3.61 6.17
C GLU A 25 -11.66 -3.52 4.67
N ILE A 26 -10.84 -4.18 3.84
CA ILE A 26 -11.02 -4.23 2.38
C ILE A 26 -12.35 -4.90 2.01
N ASP A 27 -12.72 -5.98 2.70
CA ASP A 27 -13.99 -6.68 2.47
C ASP A 27 -15.20 -5.87 2.92
N ALA A 28 -15.07 -5.08 3.98
CA ALA A 28 -16.12 -4.21 4.50
C ALA A 28 -16.37 -2.96 3.64
N MET A 29 -15.52 -2.67 2.65
CA MET A 29 -15.66 -1.54 1.73
C MET A 29 -16.17 -2.02 0.35
N PRO A 30 -17.50 -2.16 0.15
CA PRO A 30 -18.06 -2.70 -1.10
C PRO A 30 -17.81 -1.80 -2.32
N HIS A 31 -17.61 -0.50 -2.08
CA HIS A 31 -17.33 0.50 -3.12
C HIS A 31 -15.84 0.87 -3.21
N LEU A 32 -14.95 0.07 -2.62
CA LEU A 32 -13.51 0.29 -2.74
C LEU A 32 -13.11 0.16 -4.21
N GLY A 33 -12.59 1.23 -4.80
CA GLY A 33 -12.07 1.24 -6.18
C GLY A 33 -10.56 1.40 -6.28
N ALA A 34 -9.92 1.96 -5.25
CA ALA A 34 -8.48 2.21 -5.24
C ALA A 34 -7.87 2.11 -3.84
N ILE A 35 -6.58 1.77 -3.78
CA ILE A 35 -5.77 1.71 -2.56
C ILE A 35 -4.43 2.39 -2.83
N LEU A 36 -4.11 3.42 -2.04
CA LEU A 36 -2.77 4.01 -1.98
C LEU A 36 -1.93 3.31 -0.92
N VAL A 37 -0.76 2.78 -1.29
CA VAL A 37 0.16 2.10 -0.37
C VAL A 37 1.45 2.90 -0.19
N LEU A 38 1.85 3.07 1.07
CA LEU A 38 2.99 3.90 1.47
C LEU A 38 4.19 3.03 1.86
N GLY A 39 5.12 2.88 0.92
CA GLY A 39 6.33 2.08 1.07
C GLY A 39 6.16 0.60 0.73
N ARG A 40 7.30 -0.07 0.49
CA ARG A 40 7.34 -1.48 0.06
C ARG A 40 6.61 -2.42 1.01
N GLN A 41 6.73 -2.20 2.32
CA GLN A 41 6.08 -3.08 3.29
C GLN A 41 4.55 -3.01 3.23
N ALA A 42 3.99 -1.80 3.08
CA ALA A 42 2.55 -1.62 2.90
C ALA A 42 2.08 -2.20 1.56
N HIS A 43 2.88 -2.03 0.51
CA HIS A 43 2.64 -2.61 -0.82
C HIS A 43 2.55 -4.13 -0.78
N ASP A 44 3.56 -4.80 -0.23
CA ASP A 44 3.58 -6.26 -0.12
C ASP A 44 2.45 -6.78 0.79
N ALA A 45 2.09 -6.04 1.84
CA ALA A 45 0.99 -6.40 2.73
C ALA A 45 -0.37 -6.29 2.02
N ALA A 46 -0.61 -5.22 1.27
CA ALA A 46 -1.83 -5.03 0.50
C ALA A 46 -1.98 -6.12 -0.57
N LEU A 47 -0.93 -6.41 -1.36
CA LEU A 47 -0.96 -7.47 -2.37
C LEU A 47 -1.31 -8.83 -1.75
N ARG A 48 -0.73 -9.18 -0.60
CA ARG A 48 -1.07 -10.42 0.12
C ARG A 48 -2.51 -10.44 0.63
N CYS A 49 -3.11 -9.29 0.93
CA CYS A 49 -4.54 -9.21 1.31
C CYS A 49 -5.47 -9.33 0.09
N LEU A 50 -4.97 -9.01 -1.10
CA LEU A 50 -5.68 -9.08 -2.37
C LEU A 50 -5.40 -10.39 -3.13
N ASP A 51 -4.91 -11.43 -2.43
CA ASP A 51 -4.52 -12.73 -2.99
C ASP A 51 -3.49 -12.67 -4.13
N GLN A 52 -2.69 -11.59 -4.18
CA GLN A 52 -1.62 -11.40 -5.16
C GLN A 52 -0.26 -11.79 -4.61
N ARG A 53 0.65 -12.18 -5.51
CA ARG A 53 2.06 -12.40 -5.19
C ARG A 53 2.80 -11.05 -5.24
N PRO A 54 3.51 -10.63 -4.17
CA PRO A 54 4.30 -9.39 -4.22
C PRO A 54 5.30 -9.32 -5.38
N SER A 55 5.79 -10.47 -5.86
CA SER A 55 6.70 -10.55 -6.99
C SER A 55 6.05 -10.28 -8.35
N SER A 56 4.72 -10.42 -8.51
CA SER A 56 4.03 -10.14 -9.78
C SER A 56 3.75 -8.65 -9.98
N VAL A 57 3.79 -7.87 -8.89
CA VAL A 57 3.55 -6.43 -8.90
C VAL A 57 4.70 -5.77 -8.14
N PRO A 58 5.83 -5.44 -8.81
CA PRO A 58 7.00 -4.89 -8.13
C PRO A 58 6.72 -3.48 -7.60
N PHE A 59 7.22 -3.19 -6.39
CA PHE A 59 7.10 -1.86 -5.80
C PHE A 59 7.90 -0.80 -6.57
N ARG A 60 7.23 0.27 -6.98
CA ARG A 60 7.82 1.50 -7.55
C ARG A 60 7.03 2.71 -7.05
N HIS A 61 7.72 3.81 -6.73
CA HIS A 61 7.03 5.07 -6.44
C HIS A 61 6.30 5.58 -7.69
N ALA A 62 5.09 6.12 -7.50
CA ALA A 62 4.14 6.43 -8.56
C ALA A 62 3.85 5.21 -9.48
N GLY A 63 3.97 3.99 -8.94
CA GLY A 63 3.58 2.76 -9.63
C GLY A 63 2.09 2.53 -9.49
N MET A 64 1.39 2.34 -10.61
CA MET A 64 -0.03 2.01 -10.64
C MET A 64 -0.23 0.61 -11.24
N HIS A 65 -1.08 -0.20 -10.62
CA HIS A 65 -1.48 -1.51 -11.12
C HIS A 65 -2.96 -1.76 -10.88
N MET A 66 -3.64 -2.39 -11.84
CA MET A 66 -4.95 -2.98 -11.59
C MET A 66 -4.74 -4.36 -10.97
N VAL A 67 -5.45 -4.63 -9.88
CA VAL A 67 -5.34 -5.84 -9.09
C VAL A 67 -6.73 -6.42 -8.89
N ASP A 68 -6.91 -7.66 -9.34
CA ASP A 68 -8.17 -8.37 -9.15
C ASP A 68 -8.26 -8.96 -7.74
N TYR A 69 -9.43 -8.83 -7.13
CA TYR A 69 -9.74 -9.38 -5.81
C TYR A 69 -11.21 -9.79 -5.73
N GLY A 70 -11.46 -11.10 -5.71
CA GLY A 70 -12.80 -11.65 -5.89
C GLY A 70 -13.38 -11.26 -7.25
N THR A 71 -14.53 -10.58 -7.25
CA THR A 71 -15.19 -10.06 -8.47
C THR A 71 -14.86 -8.60 -8.77
N ARG A 72 -13.96 -7.98 -7.99
CA ARG A 72 -13.59 -6.56 -8.10
C ARG A 72 -12.23 -6.43 -8.77
N SER A 73 -12.04 -5.33 -9.51
CA SER A 73 -10.72 -4.88 -9.95
C SER A 73 -10.39 -3.57 -9.25
N LEU A 74 -9.30 -3.55 -8.49
CA LEU A 74 -8.89 -2.43 -7.65
C LEU A 74 -7.64 -1.78 -8.22
N ARG A 75 -7.61 -0.45 -8.23
CA ARG A 75 -6.40 0.29 -8.55
C ARG A 75 -5.47 0.34 -7.33
N LEU A 76 -4.30 -0.26 -7.43
CA LEU A 76 -3.24 -0.16 -6.43
C LEU A 76 -2.22 0.90 -6.88
N VAL A 77 -2.07 1.97 -6.09
CA VAL A 77 -1.05 3.00 -6.33
C VAL A 77 0.01 2.96 -5.24
N SER A 78 1.27 2.93 -5.63
CA SER A 78 2.42 2.81 -4.73
C SER A 78 3.17 4.13 -4.63
N SER A 79 3.51 4.53 -3.40
CA SER A 79 4.39 5.65 -3.15
C SER A 79 5.52 5.28 -2.18
N TYR A 80 6.61 6.05 -2.18
CA TYR A 80 7.54 5.99 -1.05
C TYR A 80 6.82 6.40 0.22
N HIS A 81 7.24 5.84 1.35
CA HIS A 81 6.66 6.18 2.63
C HIS A 81 7.00 7.64 3.00
N CYS A 82 6.02 8.42 3.45
CA CYS A 82 6.18 9.82 3.87
C CYS A 82 6.88 9.99 5.23
N SER A 83 7.79 9.07 5.59
CA SER A 83 8.61 9.19 6.80
C SER A 83 9.50 10.42 6.72
N ARG A 84 9.77 11.04 7.88
CA ARG A 84 10.76 12.12 8.03
C ARG A 84 12.08 11.83 7.32
N TYR A 85 12.60 10.61 7.41
CA TYR A 85 13.85 10.25 6.72
C TYR A 85 13.76 10.47 5.20
N ASN A 86 12.69 10.00 4.55
CA ASN A 86 12.53 10.12 3.10
C ASN A 86 12.31 11.58 2.66
N THR A 87 11.54 12.35 3.42
CA THR A 87 11.28 13.76 3.10
C THR A 87 12.49 14.64 3.36
N GLN A 88 13.19 14.44 4.49
CA GLN A 88 14.39 15.22 4.84
C GLN A 88 15.60 14.91 3.93
N THR A 89 15.72 13.68 3.43
CA THR A 89 16.81 13.30 2.50
C THR A 89 16.48 13.62 1.03
N GLY A 90 15.28 14.11 0.73
CA GLY A 90 14.83 14.36 -0.65
C GLY A 90 14.54 13.09 -1.46
N ARG A 91 14.52 11.91 -0.82
CA ARG A 91 14.10 10.65 -1.45
C ARG A 91 12.63 10.66 -1.86
N LEU A 92 11.82 11.43 -1.14
CA LEU A 92 10.45 11.79 -1.51
C LEU A 92 10.30 13.30 -1.37
N THR A 93 9.97 13.99 -2.45
CA THR A 93 9.60 15.41 -2.44
C THR A 93 8.08 15.57 -2.43
N ASP A 94 7.60 16.79 -2.15
CA ASP A 94 6.16 17.08 -2.17
C ASP A 94 5.58 16.87 -3.58
N ALA A 95 6.26 17.36 -4.63
CA ALA A 95 5.84 17.16 -6.02
C ALA A 95 5.77 15.68 -6.43
N MET A 96 6.71 14.86 -5.94
CA MET A 96 6.66 13.40 -6.13
C MET A 96 5.47 12.76 -5.40
N PHE A 97 5.16 13.24 -4.19
CA PHE A 97 4.00 12.74 -3.46
C PHE A 97 2.68 13.14 -4.14
N GLU A 98 2.58 14.37 -4.64
CA GLU A 98 1.47 14.87 -5.44
C GLU A 98 1.23 14.00 -6.67
N GLU A 99 2.27 13.62 -7.41
CA GLU A 99 2.17 12.68 -8.56
C GLU A 99 1.46 11.36 -8.17
N ALA A 100 1.83 10.80 -7.01
CA ALA A 100 1.19 9.57 -6.53
C ALA A 100 -0.27 9.80 -6.10
N ILE A 101 -0.60 10.98 -5.56
CA ILE A 101 -1.97 11.35 -5.20
C ILE A 101 -2.83 11.54 -6.45
N ASP A 102 -2.32 12.17 -7.50
CA ASP A 102 -3.05 12.38 -8.76
C ASP A 102 -3.41 11.05 -9.43
N LEU A 103 -2.45 10.10 -9.47
CA LEU A 103 -2.70 8.74 -9.96
C LEU A 103 -3.78 8.01 -9.14
N PHE A 104 -3.81 8.24 -7.84
CA PHE A 104 -4.82 7.66 -6.95
C PHE A 104 -6.20 8.30 -7.12
N ALA A 105 -6.25 9.63 -7.28
CA ALA A 105 -7.49 10.41 -7.35
C ALA A 105 -8.19 10.37 -8.72
N THR A 106 -7.49 9.92 -9.77
CA THR A 106 -8.07 9.76 -11.10
C THR A 106 -9.29 8.81 -11.03
N PRO A 107 -10.47 9.16 -11.56
CA PRO A 107 -11.60 8.24 -11.60
C PRO A 107 -11.26 6.93 -12.34
N ALA A 108 -11.98 5.84 -12.05
CA ALA A 108 -11.92 4.62 -12.84
C ALA A 108 -12.65 4.78 -14.17
#